data_AF-A0A2E7FL77-F1
#
_entry.id   AF-A0A2E7FL77-F1
#
_cell.length_a   1.000
_cell.length_b   1.000
_cell.length_c   1.000
_cell.angle_alpha   90.00
_cell.angle_beta   90.00
_cell.angle_gamma   90.00
#
_symmetry.space_group_name_H-M   'P 1'
#
loop_
_entity.id
_entity.type
_entity.pdbx_description
1 polymer ?
#
loop_
_entity_poly.entity_id
_entity_poly.type
_entity_poly.pdbx_seq_one_letter_code
_entity_poly.pdbx_strand_id
1 'polypeptide(L)'
;MDRQLICCVLCLTSILGIVSLSAKVSTPSIFDDHMVLQRNHDNPVWGWADAGEKVTISIGGQAHTTKADRDGNWKVTLKPIPAGGPHRLTIKGKNTITYDDVLVGEVWICSGQSNMAWPVQNSYDGDLVALTANHPEIRLISVPQVGTQEPQKDFDGEWAHAAPDTVKDFSAVGYRFGLQLHQALGVPVGIIDNAWGGSAAEAWIRRDVLRKDKRYSELLGRWKETESTYDHARAVADYETKITKWEKGGSQGTRPRAPRNPLEGQHRPANIYNGVLKPTIGYGIKGAIWYQGEANAGRAYQYRHLFPLMIQHWRDEWGQGDFPFYYVQLADFRDRVSEPQEADWPELREAQTMTMDKLRHTGQAVIIDVGEGRDIHPRDKHTVANRLARWALARDYGIDV
;
A
#
# COMPACT_ATOMS: atom_id res chain seq x y z
N MET A 1 60.22 -41.97 -42.68
CA MET A 1 59.61 -41.61 -41.39
C MET A 1 58.33 -40.90 -41.74
N ASP A 2 57.17 -41.47 -41.37
CA ASP A 2 56.01 -40.74 -40.84
C ASP A 2 54.82 -41.70 -40.72
N ARG A 3 54.44 -41.95 -39.46
CA ARG A 3 53.29 -42.78 -39.05
C ARG A 3 52.06 -41.89 -39.01
N GLN A 4 50.99 -42.25 -39.73
CA GLN A 4 49.66 -41.67 -39.55
C GLN A 4 49.01 -42.26 -38.29
N LEU A 5 48.70 -41.41 -37.31
CA LEU A 5 47.84 -41.73 -36.17
C LEU A 5 46.38 -41.48 -36.54
N ILE A 6 45.54 -42.49 -36.37
CA ILE A 6 44.07 -42.40 -36.40
C ILE A 6 43.61 -41.97 -35.00
N CYS A 7 42.93 -40.83 -34.89
CA CYS A 7 42.31 -40.36 -33.66
C CYS A 7 40.79 -40.57 -33.77
N CYS A 8 40.26 -41.57 -33.06
CA CYS A 8 38.81 -41.78 -32.90
C CYS A 8 38.28 -40.81 -31.84
N VAL A 9 37.38 -39.91 -32.23
CA VAL A 9 36.61 -39.07 -31.29
C VAL A 9 35.30 -39.78 -30.97
N LEU A 10 35.13 -40.25 -29.74
CA LEU A 10 33.84 -40.66 -29.19
C LEU A 10 33.03 -39.40 -28.84
N CYS A 11 31.91 -39.17 -29.54
CA CYS A 11 30.88 -38.22 -29.10
C CYS A 11 29.97 -38.88 -28.08
N LEU A 12 30.08 -38.48 -26.80
CA LEU A 12 29.04 -38.73 -25.78
C LEU A 12 27.96 -37.65 -25.91
N THR A 13 26.81 -38.01 -26.50
CA THR A 13 25.61 -37.17 -26.47
C THR A 13 24.91 -37.32 -25.12
N SER A 14 25.07 -36.33 -24.23
CA SER A 14 24.30 -36.22 -23.00
C SER A 14 22.90 -35.69 -23.32
N ILE A 15 21.88 -36.54 -23.21
CA ILE A 15 20.47 -36.16 -23.31
C ILE A 15 20.10 -35.44 -22.00
N LEU A 16 20.16 -34.10 -21.99
CA LEU A 16 19.49 -33.31 -20.96
C LEU A 16 17.98 -33.40 -21.23
N GLY A 17 17.29 -34.21 -20.43
CA GLY A 17 15.83 -34.21 -20.39
C GLY A 17 15.33 -32.84 -19.90
N ILE A 18 14.61 -32.13 -20.77
CA ILE A 18 13.91 -30.90 -20.41
C ILE A 18 12.73 -31.31 -19.53
N VAL A 19 12.91 -31.26 -18.22
CA VAL A 19 11.78 -31.31 -17.28
C VAL A 19 11.03 -30.00 -17.44
N SER A 20 9.93 -30.02 -18.18
CA SER A 20 9.01 -28.89 -18.23
C SER A 20 8.30 -28.83 -16.89
N LEU A 21 8.73 -27.94 -15.99
CA LEU A 21 7.90 -27.53 -14.87
C LEU A 21 6.64 -26.88 -15.46
N SER A 22 5.47 -27.49 -15.25
CA SER A 22 4.20 -26.86 -15.60
C SER A 22 3.79 -25.93 -14.46
N ALA A 23 3.73 -24.63 -14.72
CA ALA A 23 3.19 -23.67 -13.79
C ALA A 23 1.67 -23.76 -13.82
N LYS A 24 1.08 -24.01 -12.65
CA LYS A 24 -0.38 -23.92 -12.47
C LYS A 24 -0.80 -22.45 -12.59
N VAL A 25 -2.02 -22.21 -13.07
CA VAL A 25 -2.67 -20.92 -12.89
C VAL A 25 -2.63 -20.54 -11.42
N SER A 26 -2.21 -19.30 -11.15
CA SER A 26 -2.20 -18.65 -9.84
C SER A 26 -2.49 -17.16 -10.00
N THR A 27 -2.80 -16.49 -8.89
CA THR A 27 -3.07 -15.04 -8.80
C THR A 27 -2.35 -14.48 -7.56
N PRO A 28 -2.14 -13.16 -7.48
CA PRO A 28 -1.69 -12.54 -6.25
C PRO A 28 -2.74 -12.64 -5.13
N SER A 29 -2.28 -12.54 -3.89
CA SER A 29 -3.09 -12.67 -2.67
C SER A 29 -4.17 -11.60 -2.49
N ILE A 30 -4.14 -10.51 -3.28
CA ILE A 30 -5.25 -9.56 -3.33
C ILE A 30 -6.56 -10.21 -3.86
N PHE A 31 -6.44 -11.30 -4.61
CA PHE A 31 -7.55 -12.17 -5.00
C PHE A 31 -7.60 -13.37 -4.07
N ASP A 32 -8.58 -13.38 -3.19
CA ASP A 32 -8.77 -14.41 -2.17
C ASP A 32 -10.27 -14.64 -1.93
N ASP A 33 -10.60 -15.63 -1.11
CA ASP A 33 -11.92 -15.73 -0.48
C ASP A 33 -12.26 -14.43 0.27
N HIS A 34 -13.55 -14.15 0.45
CA HIS A 34 -14.03 -12.97 1.19
C HIS A 34 -13.71 -11.60 0.57
N MET A 35 -13.01 -11.51 -0.58
CA MET A 35 -12.65 -10.22 -1.19
C MET A 35 -13.87 -9.37 -1.61
N VAL A 36 -13.63 -8.07 -1.85
CA VAL A 36 -14.64 -7.14 -2.39
C VAL A 36 -14.16 -6.58 -3.72
N LEU A 37 -14.93 -6.80 -4.80
CA LEU A 37 -14.71 -6.15 -6.09
C LEU A 37 -15.43 -4.80 -6.16
N GLN A 38 -14.85 -3.83 -6.89
CA GLN A 38 -15.45 -2.50 -7.04
C GLN A 38 -16.73 -2.56 -7.88
N ARG A 39 -17.84 -2.08 -7.33
CA ARG A 39 -19.13 -2.01 -8.03
C ARG A 39 -19.10 -0.99 -9.16
N ASN A 40 -19.94 -1.23 -10.18
CA ASN A 40 -20.18 -0.30 -11.29
C ASN A 40 -18.90 0.17 -12.01
N HIS A 41 -17.87 -0.66 -12.00
CA HIS A 41 -16.56 -0.39 -12.60
C HIS A 41 -16.04 -1.65 -13.31
N ASP A 42 -15.24 -1.47 -14.36
CA ASP A 42 -14.53 -2.57 -15.01
C ASP A 42 -13.48 -3.11 -14.02
N ASN A 43 -13.52 -4.40 -13.67
CA ASN A 43 -12.62 -4.97 -12.66
C ASN A 43 -11.53 -5.83 -13.32
N PRO A 44 -10.27 -5.39 -13.29
CA PRO A 44 -9.18 -6.23 -13.75
C PRO A 44 -8.92 -7.39 -12.79
N VAL A 45 -8.77 -8.58 -13.36
CA VAL A 45 -8.29 -9.78 -12.67
C VAL A 45 -7.07 -10.29 -13.43
N TRP A 46 -5.99 -10.57 -12.72
CA TRP A 46 -4.72 -10.96 -13.33
C TRP A 46 -4.00 -12.02 -12.50
N GLY A 47 -3.01 -12.65 -13.11
CA GLY A 47 -2.19 -13.66 -12.46
C GLY A 47 -1.16 -14.25 -13.40
N TRP A 48 -0.72 -15.45 -13.07
CA TRP A 48 0.30 -16.19 -13.82
C TRP A 48 -0.22 -17.55 -14.28
N ALA A 49 0.29 -18.04 -15.40
CA ALA A 49 0.03 -19.37 -15.96
C ALA A 49 1.16 -19.73 -16.95
N ASP A 50 1.14 -20.94 -17.50
CA ASP A 50 2.09 -21.30 -18.56
C ASP A 50 1.90 -20.40 -19.80
N ALA A 51 2.99 -20.04 -20.49
CA ALA A 51 2.92 -19.18 -21.67
C ALA A 51 1.96 -19.73 -22.74
N GLY A 52 1.03 -18.90 -23.22
CA GLY A 52 -0.01 -19.28 -24.18
C GLY A 52 -1.18 -20.09 -23.59
N GLU A 53 -1.16 -20.42 -22.30
CA GLU A 53 -2.26 -21.11 -21.62
C GLU A 53 -3.55 -20.30 -21.68
N LYS A 54 -4.65 -20.96 -22.04
CA LYS A 54 -5.98 -20.36 -22.06
C LYS A 54 -6.53 -20.29 -20.64
N VAL A 55 -6.82 -19.07 -20.18
CA VAL A 55 -7.40 -18.81 -18.85
C VAL A 55 -8.80 -18.24 -19.02
N THR A 56 -9.78 -18.81 -18.32
CA THR A 56 -11.18 -18.37 -18.34
C THR A 56 -11.63 -17.99 -16.93
N ILE A 57 -12.18 -16.79 -16.76
CA ILE A 57 -12.68 -16.30 -15.48
C ILE A 57 -14.20 -16.19 -15.55
N SER A 58 -14.90 -16.59 -14.49
CA SER A 58 -16.35 -16.53 -14.39
C SER A 58 -16.80 -16.05 -13.02
N ILE A 59 -17.75 -15.12 -12.98
CA ILE A 59 -18.39 -14.59 -11.78
C ILE A 59 -19.71 -13.92 -12.19
N GLY A 60 -20.75 -13.95 -11.36
CA GLY A 60 -21.95 -13.12 -11.55
C GLY A 60 -22.65 -13.29 -12.91
N GLY A 61 -22.64 -14.48 -13.49
CA GLY A 61 -23.26 -14.77 -14.79
C GLY A 61 -22.44 -14.36 -16.03
N GLN A 62 -21.27 -13.73 -15.86
CA GLN A 62 -20.34 -13.43 -16.95
C GLN A 62 -19.16 -14.40 -16.97
N ALA A 63 -18.60 -14.61 -18.16
CA ALA A 63 -17.38 -15.37 -18.37
C ALA A 63 -16.53 -14.73 -19.46
N HIS A 64 -15.23 -14.63 -19.21
CA HIS A 64 -14.25 -14.02 -20.12
C HIS A 64 -13.03 -14.91 -20.25
N THR A 65 -12.36 -14.86 -21.40
CA THR A 65 -11.20 -15.71 -21.69
C THR A 65 -10.04 -14.87 -22.20
N THR A 66 -8.83 -15.22 -21.77
CA THR A 66 -7.57 -14.70 -22.30
C THR A 66 -6.55 -15.81 -22.49
N LYS A 67 -5.34 -15.45 -22.94
CA LYS A 67 -4.17 -16.33 -22.90
C LYS A 67 -3.06 -15.65 -22.12
N ALA A 68 -2.30 -16.45 -21.36
CA ALA A 68 -1.05 -15.98 -20.78
C ALA A 68 -0.06 -15.56 -21.88
N ASP A 69 0.63 -14.45 -21.65
CA ASP A 69 1.66 -13.93 -22.53
C ASP A 69 2.93 -14.79 -22.47
N ARG A 70 3.99 -14.30 -23.13
CA ARG A 70 5.29 -15.01 -23.22
C ARG A 70 6.00 -15.13 -21.87
N ASP A 71 5.69 -14.20 -20.97
CA ASP A 71 6.26 -14.11 -19.63
C ASP A 71 5.33 -14.79 -18.59
N GLY A 72 4.27 -15.45 -19.06
CA GLY A 72 3.29 -16.17 -18.24
C GLY A 72 2.25 -15.28 -17.57
N ASN A 73 2.22 -13.96 -17.81
CA ASN A 73 1.20 -13.10 -17.20
C ASN A 73 -0.10 -13.17 -18.01
N TRP A 74 -1.23 -13.15 -17.32
CA TRP A 74 -2.54 -13.01 -17.96
C TRP A 74 -3.36 -11.94 -17.25
N LYS A 75 -4.26 -11.31 -18.00
CA LYS A 75 -5.21 -10.32 -17.48
C LYS A 75 -6.54 -10.45 -18.21
N VAL A 76 -7.63 -10.35 -17.45
CA VAL A 76 -9.01 -10.27 -17.91
C VAL A 76 -9.65 -9.06 -17.25
N THR A 77 -10.55 -8.38 -17.95
CA THR A 77 -11.35 -7.31 -17.37
C THR A 77 -12.79 -7.76 -17.28
N LEU A 78 -13.29 -7.92 -16.06
CA LEU A 78 -14.69 -8.21 -15.78
C LEU A 78 -15.52 -6.95 -16.04
N LYS A 79 -16.69 -7.14 -16.64
CA LYS A 79 -17.66 -6.04 -16.84
C LYS A 79 -18.28 -5.62 -15.50
N PRO A 80 -18.81 -4.39 -15.41
CA PRO A 80 -19.32 -3.85 -14.17
C PRO A 80 -20.39 -4.75 -13.55
N ILE A 81 -20.26 -4.99 -12.24
CA ILE A 81 -21.22 -5.77 -11.46
C ILE A 81 -21.89 -4.80 -10.46
N PRO A 82 -23.22 -4.84 -10.31
CA PRO A 82 -23.91 -4.11 -9.23
C PRO A 82 -23.45 -4.58 -7.85
N ALA A 83 -23.66 -3.74 -6.83
CA ALA A 83 -23.36 -4.14 -5.45
C ALA A 83 -24.18 -5.36 -5.01
N GLY A 84 -23.58 -6.22 -4.19
CA GLY A 84 -24.23 -7.42 -3.64
C GLY A 84 -23.27 -8.59 -3.50
N GLY A 85 -23.83 -9.80 -3.51
CA GLY A 85 -23.13 -11.05 -3.26
C GLY A 85 -23.83 -11.87 -2.18
N PRO A 86 -23.20 -12.94 -1.68
CA PRO A 86 -21.89 -13.44 -2.12
C PRO A 86 -21.94 -14.07 -3.52
N HIS A 87 -20.86 -13.88 -4.27
CA HIS A 87 -20.61 -14.56 -5.53
C HIS A 87 -19.49 -15.60 -5.36
N ARG A 88 -19.42 -16.53 -6.32
CA ARG A 88 -18.25 -17.38 -6.54
C ARG A 88 -17.51 -16.89 -7.77
N LEU A 89 -16.22 -16.57 -7.63
CA LEU A 89 -15.31 -16.33 -8.75
C LEU A 89 -14.58 -17.64 -9.08
N THR A 90 -14.53 -18.02 -10.35
CA THR A 90 -13.81 -19.22 -10.79
C THR A 90 -12.84 -18.88 -11.89
N ILE A 91 -11.59 -19.31 -11.75
CA ILE A 91 -10.53 -19.18 -12.75
C ILE A 91 -10.16 -20.58 -13.24
N LYS A 92 -10.38 -20.85 -14.52
CA LYS A 92 -10.11 -22.14 -15.17
C LYS A 92 -8.98 -21.99 -16.21
N GLY A 93 -7.91 -22.73 -16.00
CA GLY A 93 -6.88 -23.06 -17.01
C GLY A 93 -6.62 -24.56 -16.98
N LYS A 94 -5.35 -24.96 -16.86
CA LYS A 94 -4.95 -26.36 -16.62
C LYS A 94 -5.38 -26.86 -15.24
N ASN A 95 -5.44 -25.96 -14.25
CA ASN A 95 -6.10 -26.15 -12.95
C ASN A 95 -7.29 -25.19 -12.81
N THR A 96 -8.09 -25.40 -11.76
CA THR A 96 -9.18 -24.49 -11.38
C THR A 96 -8.86 -23.88 -10.03
N ILE A 97 -9.02 -22.56 -9.91
CA ILE A 97 -9.06 -21.82 -8.65
C ILE A 97 -10.50 -21.32 -8.46
N THR A 98 -11.00 -21.38 -7.24
CA THR A 98 -12.29 -20.82 -6.86
C THR A 98 -12.10 -19.91 -5.66
N TYR A 99 -12.71 -18.73 -5.73
CA TYR A 99 -12.88 -17.85 -4.58
C TYR A 99 -14.37 -17.78 -4.24
N ASP A 100 -14.68 -18.10 -3.00
CA ASP A 100 -16.01 -18.05 -2.40
C ASP A 100 -16.18 -16.78 -1.55
N ASP A 101 -17.44 -16.45 -1.24
CA ASP A 101 -17.80 -15.24 -0.49
C ASP A 101 -17.26 -13.93 -1.10
N VAL A 102 -17.25 -13.84 -2.43
CA VAL A 102 -16.82 -12.62 -3.12
C VAL A 102 -17.97 -11.61 -3.13
N LEU A 103 -17.78 -10.47 -2.48
CA LEU A 103 -18.73 -9.36 -2.48
C LEU A 103 -18.41 -8.37 -3.60
N VAL A 104 -19.41 -7.59 -3.99
CA VAL A 104 -19.27 -6.44 -4.89
C VAL A 104 -19.77 -5.20 -4.16
N GLY A 105 -18.93 -4.17 -4.07
CA GLY A 105 -19.16 -3.04 -3.17
C GLY A 105 -18.26 -1.85 -3.46
N GLU A 106 -17.96 -1.04 -2.46
CA GLU A 106 -16.96 0.02 -2.57
C GLU A 106 -15.60 -0.46 -2.08
N VAL A 107 -14.54 -0.22 -2.84
CA VAL A 107 -13.17 -0.60 -2.46
C VAL A 107 -12.32 0.65 -2.31
N TRP A 108 -11.71 0.81 -1.15
CA TRP A 108 -10.85 1.95 -0.85
C TRP A 108 -9.49 1.51 -0.32
N ILE A 109 -8.45 2.24 -0.69
CA ILE A 109 -7.12 2.05 -0.12
C ILE A 109 -6.88 3.08 0.98
N CYS A 110 -6.46 2.62 2.16
CA CYS A 110 -6.03 3.49 3.25
C CYS A 110 -4.51 3.43 3.38
N SER A 111 -3.86 4.57 3.15
CA SER A 111 -2.41 4.63 2.97
C SER A 111 -1.77 5.82 3.69
N GLY A 112 -0.45 5.84 3.73
CA GLY A 112 0.34 6.89 4.37
C GLY A 112 1.28 6.32 5.43
N GLN A 113 1.32 6.96 6.61
CA GLN A 113 2.25 6.59 7.67
C GLN A 113 1.58 6.17 8.98
N SER A 114 2.25 6.37 10.12
CA SER A 114 1.88 5.81 11.43
C SER A 114 0.49 6.21 11.88
N ASN A 115 0.02 7.40 11.50
CA ASN A 115 -1.32 7.85 11.83
C ASN A 115 -2.42 7.17 11.00
N MET A 116 -2.12 6.74 9.76
CA MET A 116 -3.02 5.84 9.01
C MET A 116 -2.93 4.42 9.55
N ALA A 117 -1.71 3.91 9.76
CA ALA A 117 -1.45 2.56 10.29
C ALA A 117 -1.82 2.41 11.78
N TRP A 118 -2.42 3.43 12.40
CA TRP A 118 -2.72 3.44 13.82
C TRP A 118 -3.80 2.40 14.14
N PRO A 119 -3.51 1.38 14.96
CA PRO A 119 -4.48 0.32 15.26
C PRO A 119 -5.71 0.84 15.99
N VAL A 120 -6.88 0.23 15.74
CA VAL A 120 -8.13 0.52 16.48
C VAL A 120 -7.91 0.47 17.99
N GLN A 121 -7.27 -0.60 18.49
CA GLN A 121 -7.04 -0.80 19.93
C GLN A 121 -6.25 0.34 20.60
N ASN A 122 -5.50 1.13 19.83
CA ASN A 122 -4.71 2.24 20.35
C ASN A 122 -5.46 3.60 20.31
N SER A 123 -6.70 3.62 19.82
CA SER A 123 -7.57 4.81 19.82
C SER A 123 -8.21 5.00 21.21
N TYR A 124 -8.79 6.19 21.49
CA TYR A 124 -9.37 6.47 22.83
C TYR A 124 -10.45 5.47 23.27
N ASP A 125 -11.23 4.95 22.32
CA ASP A 125 -12.36 4.04 22.50
C ASP A 125 -12.12 2.69 21.78
N GLY A 126 -10.85 2.32 21.61
CA GLY A 126 -10.45 1.16 20.82
C GLY A 126 -11.01 -0.18 21.31
N ASP A 127 -11.19 -0.31 22.62
CA ASP A 127 -11.80 -1.48 23.28
C ASP A 127 -13.26 -1.65 22.88
N LEU A 128 -14.06 -0.57 22.96
CA LEU A 128 -15.47 -0.59 22.59
C LEU A 128 -15.65 -0.78 21.09
N VAL A 129 -14.81 -0.16 20.27
CA VAL A 129 -14.89 -0.26 18.80
C VAL A 129 -14.55 -1.66 18.34
N ALA A 130 -13.48 -2.26 18.89
CA ALA A 130 -13.15 -3.64 18.57
C ALA A 130 -14.25 -4.58 19.07
N LEU A 131 -14.73 -4.44 20.31
CA LEU A 131 -15.77 -5.30 20.88
C LEU A 131 -17.07 -5.29 20.06
N THR A 132 -17.43 -4.14 19.50
CA THR A 132 -18.68 -3.95 18.75
C THR A 132 -18.53 -4.16 17.24
N ALA A 133 -17.32 -4.43 16.75
CA ALA A 133 -17.08 -4.69 15.34
C ALA A 133 -17.72 -6.03 14.92
N ASN A 134 -18.90 -5.98 14.34
CA ASN A 134 -19.59 -7.13 13.75
C ASN A 134 -20.24 -6.73 12.43
N HIS A 135 -19.40 -6.53 11.41
CA HIS A 135 -19.83 -6.05 10.10
C HIS A 135 -19.31 -6.99 9.02
N PRO A 136 -19.98 -8.14 8.81
CA PRO A 136 -19.55 -9.14 7.84
C PRO A 136 -19.80 -8.73 6.38
N GLU A 137 -20.09 -7.48 6.08
CA GLU A 137 -20.03 -6.93 4.71
C GLU A 137 -18.91 -5.90 4.55
N ILE A 138 -18.16 -5.63 5.64
CA ILE A 138 -16.91 -4.91 5.60
C ILE A 138 -15.78 -5.93 5.59
N ARG A 139 -14.88 -5.80 4.62
CA ARG A 139 -13.75 -6.69 4.39
C ARG A 139 -12.45 -5.91 4.46
N LEU A 140 -11.49 -6.46 5.16
CA LEU A 140 -10.25 -5.80 5.53
C LEU A 140 -9.08 -6.65 5.03
N ILE A 141 -8.10 -6.05 4.38
CA ILE A 141 -6.84 -6.71 4.04
C ILE A 141 -5.69 -5.76 4.32
N SER A 142 -4.61 -6.28 4.88
CA SER A 142 -3.39 -5.52 5.16
C SER A 142 -2.24 -6.01 4.29
N VAL A 143 -1.51 -5.07 3.69
CA VAL A 143 -0.31 -5.36 2.90
C VAL A 143 0.93 -5.28 3.81
N PRO A 144 1.76 -6.33 3.89
CA PRO A 144 3.00 -6.31 4.66
C PRO A 144 3.96 -5.20 4.24
N GLN A 145 4.67 -4.65 5.22
CA GLN A 145 5.66 -3.59 5.03
C GLN A 145 6.98 -4.16 4.51
N VAL A 146 7.14 -4.22 3.19
CA VAL A 146 8.36 -4.70 2.52
C VAL A 146 9.04 -3.53 1.80
N GLY A 147 10.28 -3.21 2.20
CA GLY A 147 11.05 -2.13 1.59
C GLY A 147 12.08 -2.68 0.61
N THR A 148 11.84 -2.49 -0.70
CA THR A 148 12.69 -3.11 -1.73
C THR A 148 12.79 -2.25 -2.99
N GLN A 149 13.92 -2.35 -3.71
CA GLN A 149 14.05 -1.75 -5.04
C GLN A 149 13.48 -2.65 -6.15
N GLU A 150 13.20 -3.92 -5.85
CA GLU A 150 12.62 -4.88 -6.79
C GLU A 150 11.09 -4.82 -6.74
N PRO A 151 10.40 -4.48 -7.85
CA PRO A 151 8.94 -4.46 -7.89
C PRO A 151 8.36 -5.82 -7.52
N GLN A 152 7.60 -5.85 -6.42
CA GLN A 152 6.88 -7.05 -6.01
C GLN A 152 5.60 -7.17 -6.85
N LYS A 153 5.27 -8.41 -7.22
CA LYS A 153 4.03 -8.71 -7.96
C LYS A 153 2.93 -9.29 -7.07
N ASP A 154 3.27 -9.60 -5.83
CA ASP A 154 2.41 -10.25 -4.84
C ASP A 154 2.85 -9.87 -3.42
N PHE A 155 2.03 -10.22 -2.43
CA PHE A 155 2.31 -10.07 -1.01
C PHE A 155 1.63 -11.19 -0.20
N ASP A 156 2.03 -11.35 1.05
CA ASP A 156 1.41 -12.31 1.97
C ASP A 156 0.30 -11.60 2.78
N GLY A 157 -0.96 -11.92 2.49
CA GLY A 157 -2.10 -11.32 3.17
C GLY A 157 -3.41 -11.95 2.73
N GLU A 158 -4.43 -11.82 3.56
CA GLU A 158 -5.74 -12.45 3.38
C GLU A 158 -6.86 -11.45 3.67
N TRP A 159 -7.99 -11.60 2.98
CA TRP A 159 -9.17 -10.79 3.27
C TRP A 159 -9.90 -11.33 4.49
N ALA A 160 -10.16 -10.46 5.46
CA ALA A 160 -10.83 -10.80 6.69
C ALA A 160 -12.15 -10.03 6.85
N HIS A 161 -13.12 -10.64 7.53
CA HIS A 161 -14.35 -9.96 7.93
C HIS A 161 -14.03 -8.92 9.00
N ALA A 162 -14.76 -7.81 9.03
CA ALA A 162 -14.66 -6.88 10.15
C ALA A 162 -15.34 -7.47 11.40
N ALA A 163 -14.51 -8.09 12.24
CA ALA A 163 -14.86 -8.77 13.49
C ALA A 163 -13.94 -8.25 14.63
N PRO A 164 -14.21 -8.56 15.91
CA PRO A 164 -13.43 -7.98 17.00
C PRO A 164 -11.94 -8.27 16.92
N ASP A 165 -11.57 -9.50 16.55
CA ASP A 165 -10.18 -9.93 16.46
C ASP A 165 -9.42 -9.39 15.25
N THR A 166 -10.11 -9.02 14.19
CA THR A 166 -9.48 -8.50 12.96
C THR A 166 -9.39 -6.98 13.00
N VAL A 167 -10.44 -6.32 13.51
CA VAL A 167 -10.53 -4.86 13.59
C VAL A 167 -9.55 -4.28 14.62
N LYS A 168 -9.31 -4.96 15.74
CA LYS A 168 -8.44 -4.45 16.82
C LYS A 168 -7.06 -3.98 16.34
N ASP A 169 -6.48 -4.71 15.39
CA ASP A 169 -5.13 -4.48 14.86
C ASP A 169 -5.13 -3.72 13.52
N PHE A 170 -6.30 -3.51 12.91
CA PHE A 170 -6.44 -2.80 11.64
C PHE A 170 -6.39 -1.28 11.80
N SER A 171 -6.13 -0.56 10.69
CA SER A 171 -6.19 0.91 10.64
C SER A 171 -7.49 1.46 11.22
N ALA A 172 -7.38 2.24 12.30
CA ALA A 172 -8.52 2.87 12.95
C ALA A 172 -9.24 3.87 12.03
N VAL A 173 -8.47 4.62 11.24
CA VAL A 173 -9.03 5.56 10.27
C VAL A 173 -9.67 4.81 9.11
N GLY A 174 -8.99 3.80 8.56
CA GLY A 174 -9.49 2.97 7.46
C GLY A 174 -10.78 2.24 7.80
N TYR A 175 -10.80 1.51 8.93
CA TYR A 175 -11.99 0.78 9.39
C TYR A 175 -13.19 1.71 9.59
N ARG A 176 -13.01 2.82 10.31
CA ARG A 176 -14.10 3.75 10.60
C ARG A 176 -14.60 4.48 9.35
N PHE A 177 -13.71 4.80 8.42
CA PHE A 177 -14.09 5.36 7.13
C PHE A 177 -14.96 4.36 6.36
N GLY A 178 -14.54 3.10 6.28
CA GLY A 178 -15.31 2.03 5.66
C GLY A 178 -16.66 1.79 6.33
N LEU A 179 -16.71 1.85 7.67
CA LEU A 179 -17.95 1.74 8.44
C LEU A 179 -18.93 2.86 8.11
N GLN A 180 -18.48 4.11 8.02
CA GLN A 180 -19.33 5.24 7.63
C GLN A 180 -19.88 5.07 6.21
N LEU A 181 -19.05 4.64 5.26
CA LEU A 181 -19.52 4.37 3.89
C LEU A 181 -20.54 3.22 3.85
N HIS A 182 -20.27 2.11 4.55
CA HIS A 182 -21.17 0.98 4.60
C HIS A 182 -22.54 1.38 5.18
N GLN A 183 -22.54 2.10 6.30
CA GLN A 183 -23.78 2.57 6.96
C GLN A 183 -24.57 3.56 6.10
N ALA A 184 -23.89 4.48 5.42
CA ALA A 184 -24.54 5.50 4.61
C ALA A 184 -25.06 4.96 3.26
N LEU A 185 -24.33 4.02 2.64
CA LEU A 185 -24.61 3.54 1.30
C LEU A 185 -25.40 2.23 1.27
N GLY A 186 -25.40 1.46 2.37
CA GLY A 186 -26.06 0.16 2.47
C GLY A 186 -25.47 -0.89 1.52
N VAL A 187 -24.15 -0.85 1.27
CA VAL A 187 -23.46 -1.80 0.38
C VAL A 187 -22.18 -2.35 1.02
N PRO A 188 -21.67 -3.50 0.56
CA PRO A 188 -20.38 -4.02 1.01
C PRO A 188 -19.23 -3.02 0.82
N VAL A 189 -18.22 -3.09 1.69
CA VAL A 189 -17.04 -2.22 1.62
C VAL A 189 -15.75 -3.02 1.85
N GLY A 190 -14.80 -2.92 0.92
CA GLY A 190 -13.45 -3.43 1.07
C GLY A 190 -12.46 -2.30 1.42
N ILE A 191 -11.68 -2.48 2.48
CA ILE A 191 -10.60 -1.55 2.85
C ILE A 191 -9.26 -2.27 2.77
N ILE A 192 -8.37 -1.72 1.95
CA ILE A 192 -6.99 -2.19 1.77
C ILE A 192 -6.08 -1.28 2.59
N ASP A 193 -5.50 -1.77 3.68
CA ASP A 193 -4.47 -1.06 4.44
C ASP A 193 -3.09 -1.39 3.91
N ASN A 194 -2.35 -0.37 3.49
CA ASN A 194 -0.96 -0.53 3.11
C ASN A 194 -0.06 0.49 3.81
N ALA A 195 -0.53 1.18 4.84
CA ALA A 195 0.21 2.25 5.49
C ALA A 195 1.50 1.76 6.19
N TRP A 196 2.53 2.62 6.15
CA TRP A 196 3.83 2.33 6.77
C TRP A 196 4.31 3.48 7.66
N GLY A 197 4.32 3.22 8.98
CA GLY A 197 4.87 4.10 10.01
C GLY A 197 6.19 4.80 9.66
N GLY A 198 6.18 6.13 9.69
CA GLY A 198 7.34 6.97 9.38
C GLY A 198 7.70 7.06 7.91
N SER A 199 6.85 6.61 6.98
CA SER A 199 7.15 6.71 5.55
C SER A 199 7.25 8.15 5.04
N ALA A 200 8.19 8.37 4.13
CA ALA A 200 8.32 9.64 3.39
C ALA A 200 7.64 9.52 2.01
N ALA A 201 6.99 10.58 1.53
CA ALA A 201 6.20 10.55 0.29
C ALA A 201 7.00 10.10 -0.94
N GLU A 202 8.30 10.41 -1.03
CA GLU A 202 9.15 9.94 -2.14
C GLU A 202 9.35 8.42 -2.18
N ALA A 203 9.17 7.71 -1.07
CA ALA A 203 9.28 6.25 -1.03
C ALA A 203 8.12 5.56 -1.75
N TRP A 204 7.00 6.27 -1.94
CA TRP A 204 5.77 5.84 -2.59
C TRP A 204 5.72 6.16 -4.10
N ILE A 205 6.80 6.73 -4.65
CA ILE A 205 6.92 7.08 -6.05
C ILE A 205 8.02 6.23 -6.68
N ARG A 206 7.82 5.82 -7.94
CA ARG A 206 8.86 5.18 -8.72
C ARG A 206 10.10 6.07 -8.83
N ARG A 207 11.26 5.47 -8.73
CA ARG A 207 12.53 6.20 -8.74
C ARG A 207 12.79 6.89 -10.08
N ASP A 208 12.37 6.28 -11.20
CA ASP A 208 12.52 6.88 -12.53
C ASP A 208 11.61 8.10 -12.73
N VAL A 209 10.46 8.16 -12.07
CA VAL A 209 9.58 9.34 -12.08
C VAL A 209 10.25 10.50 -11.34
N LEU A 210 10.82 10.26 -10.17
CA LEU A 210 11.58 11.28 -9.42
C LEU A 210 12.82 11.76 -10.20
N ARG A 211 13.53 10.86 -10.90
CA ARG A 211 14.73 11.21 -11.70
C ARG A 211 14.45 12.17 -12.85
N LYS A 212 13.23 12.18 -13.40
CA LYS A 212 12.84 13.07 -14.51
C LYS A 212 12.73 14.54 -14.09
N ASP A 213 12.65 14.79 -12.77
CA ASP A 213 12.44 16.12 -12.23
C ASP A 213 13.65 16.58 -11.39
N LYS A 214 14.30 17.66 -11.87
CA LYS A 214 15.52 18.21 -11.27
C LYS A 214 15.32 18.69 -9.83
N ARG A 215 14.07 18.96 -9.39
CA ARG A 215 13.77 19.33 -8.00
C ARG A 215 14.16 18.25 -6.99
N TYR A 216 14.33 17.00 -7.43
CA TYR A 216 14.69 15.87 -6.57
C TYR A 216 16.14 15.41 -6.75
N SER A 217 16.97 16.13 -7.52
CA SER A 217 18.37 15.73 -7.77
C SER A 217 19.20 15.63 -6.49
N GLU A 218 19.06 16.58 -5.55
CA GLU A 218 19.77 16.54 -4.27
C GLU A 218 19.31 15.35 -3.40
N LEU A 219 18.00 15.13 -3.33
CA LEU A 219 17.40 14.00 -2.63
C LEU A 219 17.97 12.67 -3.15
N LEU A 220 17.96 12.50 -4.47
CA LEU A 220 18.48 11.29 -5.12
C LEU A 220 20.00 11.17 -4.98
N GLY A 221 20.73 12.29 -4.97
CA GLY A 221 22.17 12.33 -4.72
C GLY A 221 22.54 11.81 -3.32
N ARG A 222 21.84 12.26 -2.28
CA ARG A 222 22.04 11.77 -0.90
C ARG A 222 21.77 10.27 -0.77
N TRP A 223 20.73 9.77 -1.45
CA TRP A 223 20.45 8.34 -1.46
C TRP A 223 21.49 7.54 -2.24
N LYS A 224 21.98 8.05 -3.36
CA LYS A 224 23.09 7.41 -4.09
C LYS A 224 24.33 7.29 -3.21
N GLU A 225 24.67 8.34 -2.46
CA GLU A 225 25.79 8.31 -1.51
C GLU A 225 25.56 7.29 -0.38
N THR A 226 24.35 7.27 0.19
CA THR A 226 23.98 6.29 1.23
C THR A 226 24.08 4.87 0.71
N GLU A 227 23.61 4.62 -0.52
CA GLU A 227 23.68 3.32 -1.19
C GLU A 227 25.13 2.85 -1.43
N SER A 228 26.05 3.77 -1.72
CA SER A 228 27.46 3.42 -1.93
C SER A 228 28.28 3.28 -0.64
N THR A 229 27.84 3.90 0.46
CA THR A 229 28.66 4.01 1.68
C THR A 229 28.11 3.26 2.89
N TYR A 230 26.81 2.95 2.92
CA TYR A 230 26.20 2.32 4.07
C TYR A 230 26.57 0.84 4.16
N ASP A 231 27.19 0.47 5.27
CA ASP A 231 27.55 -0.89 5.62
C ASP A 231 26.69 -1.36 6.80
N HIS A 232 25.67 -2.16 6.50
CA HIS A 232 24.77 -2.68 7.52
C HIS A 232 25.46 -3.67 8.45
N ALA A 233 26.35 -4.52 7.93
CA ALA A 233 27.04 -5.52 8.73
C ALA A 233 27.94 -4.86 9.78
N ARG A 234 28.67 -3.81 9.40
CA ARG A 234 29.43 -2.99 10.34
C ARG A 234 28.53 -2.32 11.39
N ALA A 235 27.39 -1.76 10.97
CA ALA A 235 26.45 -1.15 11.91
C ALA A 235 25.91 -2.15 12.94
N VAL A 236 25.63 -3.39 12.52
CA VAL A 236 25.20 -4.49 13.41
C VAL A 236 26.33 -4.87 14.37
N ALA A 237 27.56 -5.04 13.88
CA ALA A 237 28.72 -5.36 14.72
C ALA A 237 29.00 -4.27 15.78
N ASP A 238 28.86 -3.00 15.41
CA ASP A 238 28.97 -1.87 16.34
C ASP A 238 27.87 -1.90 17.41
N TYR A 239 26.64 -2.27 17.03
CA TYR A 239 25.53 -2.43 17.95
C TYR A 239 25.74 -3.61 18.91
N GLU A 240 26.15 -4.77 18.41
CA GLU A 240 26.46 -5.95 19.22
C GLU A 240 27.52 -5.66 20.28
N THR A 241 28.55 -4.88 19.90
CA THR A 241 29.57 -4.40 20.83
C THR A 241 28.97 -3.50 21.92
N LYS A 242 28.12 -2.55 21.53
CA LYS A 242 27.47 -1.61 22.46
C LYS A 242 26.50 -2.30 23.41
N ILE A 243 25.64 -3.18 22.91
CA ILE A 243 24.63 -3.88 23.73
C ILE A 243 25.31 -4.83 24.72
N THR A 244 26.34 -5.57 24.28
CA THR A 244 27.14 -6.42 25.16
C THR A 244 27.81 -5.62 26.28
N LYS A 245 28.36 -4.43 25.96
CA LYS A 245 28.96 -3.54 26.96
C LYS A 245 27.92 -3.00 27.95
N TRP A 246 26.73 -2.64 27.47
CA TRP A 246 25.64 -2.15 28.31
C TRP A 246 25.14 -3.23 29.28
N GLU A 247 24.95 -4.47 28.80
CA GLU A 247 24.54 -5.61 29.63
C GLU A 247 25.60 -5.95 30.68
N LYS A 248 26.88 -6.02 30.30
CA LYS A 248 27.99 -6.25 31.24
C LYS A 248 28.18 -5.10 32.24
N GLY A 249 27.77 -3.89 31.88
CA GLY A 249 27.80 -2.70 32.73
C GLY A 249 26.64 -2.59 33.72
N GLY A 250 25.83 -3.65 33.90
CA GLY A 250 24.70 -3.66 34.83
C GLY A 250 23.44 -2.97 34.28
N SER A 251 23.33 -2.86 32.95
CA SER A 251 22.14 -2.33 32.26
C SER A 251 21.73 -0.92 32.69
N GLN A 252 22.71 -0.11 33.10
CA GLN A 252 22.50 1.27 33.52
C GLN A 252 22.43 2.21 32.30
N GLY A 253 21.54 3.19 32.35
CA GLY A 253 21.37 4.19 31.28
C GLY A 253 20.60 3.67 30.05
N THR A 254 20.75 4.38 28.93
CA THR A 254 19.97 4.11 27.72
C THR A 254 20.43 2.83 27.03
N ARG A 255 19.50 1.87 26.86
CA ARG A 255 19.76 0.64 26.11
C ARG A 255 20.07 0.97 24.64
N PRO A 256 21.18 0.49 24.07
CA PRO A 256 21.45 0.59 22.64
C PRO A 256 20.30 0.02 21.81
N ARG A 257 19.97 0.65 20.68
CA ARG A 257 18.95 0.17 19.74
C ARG A 257 19.62 -0.52 18.57
N ALA A 258 19.05 -1.65 18.15
CA ALA A 258 19.50 -2.34 16.94
C ALA A 258 19.37 -1.39 15.73
N PRO A 259 20.37 -1.36 14.84
CA PRO A 259 20.34 -0.50 13.67
C PRO A 259 19.26 -1.01 12.71
N ARG A 260 18.47 -0.11 12.14
CA ARG A 260 17.63 -0.42 10.98
C ARG A 260 18.46 -0.31 9.71
N ASN A 261 18.17 -1.13 8.71
CA ASN A 261 18.77 -0.98 7.38
C ASN A 261 18.04 0.12 6.60
N PRO A 262 18.65 1.32 6.37
CA PRO A 262 18.02 2.38 5.60
C PRO A 262 17.80 1.98 4.13
N LEU A 263 18.54 0.99 3.62
CA LEU A 263 18.39 0.51 2.24
C LEU A 263 17.09 -0.27 2.03
N GLU A 264 16.50 -0.79 3.11
CA GLU A 264 15.18 -1.45 3.16
C GLU A 264 14.14 -0.56 3.85
N GLY A 265 14.52 0.69 4.16
CA GLY A 265 13.71 1.59 4.97
C GLY A 265 12.62 2.33 4.19
N GLN A 266 11.68 2.89 4.95
CA GLN A 266 10.50 3.62 4.50
C GLN A 266 10.76 5.07 4.03
N HIS A 267 12.02 5.50 3.98
CA HIS A 267 12.41 6.81 3.44
C HIS A 267 13.08 6.70 2.05
N ARG A 268 13.52 5.50 1.65
CA ARG A 268 14.27 5.32 0.41
C ARG A 268 13.33 5.41 -0.79
N PRO A 269 13.64 6.26 -1.79
CA PRO A 269 12.83 6.39 -3.00
C PRO A 269 12.55 5.04 -3.64
N ALA A 270 11.28 4.83 -3.99
CA ALA A 270 10.69 3.61 -4.54
C ALA A 270 10.60 2.37 -3.64
N ASN A 271 11.15 2.37 -2.42
CA ASN A 271 11.10 1.15 -1.59
C ASN A 271 9.66 0.70 -1.32
N ILE A 272 8.81 1.64 -0.89
CA ILE A 272 7.43 1.34 -0.53
C ILE A 272 6.57 1.21 -1.78
N TYR A 273 6.83 2.02 -2.80
CA TYR A 273 6.19 1.86 -4.10
C TYR A 273 6.31 0.42 -4.60
N ASN A 274 7.52 -0.14 -4.60
CA ASN A 274 7.78 -1.47 -5.16
C ASN A 274 7.28 -2.61 -4.27
N GLY A 275 7.48 -2.52 -2.96
CA GLY A 275 7.19 -3.62 -2.05
C GLY A 275 5.79 -3.63 -1.45
N VAL A 276 5.13 -2.47 -1.38
CA VAL A 276 3.85 -2.31 -0.68
C VAL A 276 2.75 -1.84 -1.61
N LEU A 277 3.00 -0.82 -2.43
CA LEU A 277 1.96 -0.31 -3.33
C LEU A 277 1.78 -1.21 -4.55
N LYS A 278 2.88 -1.54 -5.26
CA LYS A 278 2.86 -2.19 -6.57
C LYS A 278 2.04 -3.49 -6.62
N PRO A 279 2.07 -4.39 -5.63
CA PRO A 279 1.27 -5.60 -5.64
C PRO A 279 -0.25 -5.38 -5.70
N THR A 280 -0.73 -4.21 -5.27
CA THR A 280 -2.18 -3.87 -5.28
C THR A 280 -2.60 -3.06 -6.51
N ILE A 281 -1.64 -2.49 -7.25
CA ILE A 281 -1.93 -1.63 -8.41
C ILE A 281 -2.66 -2.43 -9.49
N GLY A 282 -3.81 -1.91 -9.90
CA GLY A 282 -4.67 -2.53 -10.91
C GLY A 282 -5.89 -3.24 -10.33
N TYR A 283 -5.96 -3.42 -9.00
CA TYR A 283 -7.19 -3.86 -8.34
C TYR A 283 -8.24 -2.76 -8.45
N GLY A 284 -9.50 -3.11 -8.73
CA GLY A 284 -10.57 -2.12 -8.84
C GLY A 284 -10.76 -1.37 -7.52
N ILE A 285 -10.52 -0.05 -7.53
CA ILE A 285 -10.80 0.84 -6.39
C ILE A 285 -11.74 1.97 -6.77
N LYS A 286 -12.51 2.46 -5.80
CA LYS A 286 -13.21 3.75 -5.87
C LYS A 286 -12.29 4.92 -5.59
N GLY A 287 -11.36 4.80 -4.65
CA GLY A 287 -10.46 5.89 -4.30
C GLY A 287 -9.45 5.54 -3.20
N ALA A 288 -8.71 6.56 -2.77
CA ALA A 288 -7.70 6.47 -1.73
C ALA A 288 -7.93 7.48 -0.61
N ILE A 289 -7.69 7.04 0.63
CA ILE A 289 -7.50 7.93 1.77
C ILE A 289 -6.04 7.90 2.23
N TRP A 290 -5.50 9.07 2.53
CA TRP A 290 -4.06 9.25 2.79
C TRP A 290 -3.80 10.06 4.05
N TYR A 291 -3.02 9.51 4.98
CA TYR A 291 -2.60 10.24 6.18
C TYR A 291 -1.09 10.16 6.36
N GLN A 292 -0.42 11.17 5.82
CA GLN A 292 1.02 11.34 5.90
C GLN A 292 1.42 12.79 5.70
N GLY A 293 2.58 13.11 6.25
CA GLY A 293 3.33 14.34 5.99
C GLY A 293 4.46 14.52 7.00
N GLU A 294 4.35 13.93 8.19
CA GLU A 294 5.22 14.16 9.32
C GLU A 294 6.70 13.90 8.99
N ALA A 295 7.00 12.83 8.25
CA ALA A 295 8.37 12.53 7.79
C ALA A 295 8.91 13.53 6.73
N ASN A 296 8.04 14.32 6.12
CA ASN A 296 8.36 15.35 5.13
C ASN A 296 8.26 16.77 5.70
N ALA A 297 7.89 16.98 6.96
CA ALA A 297 7.69 18.31 7.56
C ALA A 297 8.92 19.22 7.38
N GLY A 298 10.11 18.71 7.67
CA GLY A 298 11.37 19.44 7.46
C GLY A 298 11.72 19.75 5.98
N ARG A 299 10.87 19.36 5.02
CA ARG A 299 10.96 19.67 3.59
C ARG A 299 9.59 20.08 3.02
N ALA A 300 8.78 20.79 3.81
CA ALA A 300 7.44 21.24 3.44
C ALA A 300 7.38 21.95 2.06
N TYR A 301 8.34 22.83 1.76
CA TYR A 301 8.44 23.46 0.45
C TYR A 301 8.53 22.46 -0.72
N GLN A 302 9.37 21.41 -0.59
CA GLN A 302 9.47 20.34 -1.59
C GLN A 302 8.15 19.54 -1.65
N TYR A 303 7.47 19.35 -0.51
CA TYR A 303 6.20 18.63 -0.42
C TYR A 303 5.09 19.25 -1.28
N ARG A 304 5.09 20.59 -1.44
CA ARG A 304 4.17 21.31 -2.34
C ARG A 304 4.14 20.74 -3.76
N HIS A 305 5.23 20.14 -4.23
CA HIS A 305 5.31 19.49 -5.54
C HIS A 305 5.34 17.97 -5.47
N LEU A 306 5.99 17.41 -4.44
CA LEU A 306 6.13 15.98 -4.28
C LEU A 306 4.78 15.27 -4.07
N PHE A 307 3.90 15.85 -3.26
CA PHE A 307 2.63 15.21 -2.93
C PHE A 307 1.64 15.18 -4.11
N PRO A 308 1.39 16.29 -4.85
CA PRO A 308 0.62 16.22 -6.09
C PRO A 308 1.25 15.29 -7.13
N LEU A 309 2.58 15.27 -7.25
CA LEU A 309 3.27 14.33 -8.14
C LEU A 309 2.99 12.88 -7.75
N MET A 310 3.00 12.56 -6.46
CA MET A 310 2.68 11.22 -5.96
C MET A 310 1.27 10.79 -6.35
N ILE A 311 0.28 11.67 -6.10
CA ILE A 311 -1.13 11.38 -6.41
C ILE A 311 -1.31 11.15 -7.92
N GLN A 312 -0.76 12.03 -8.75
CA GLN A 312 -0.86 11.88 -10.21
C GLN A 312 -0.16 10.59 -10.66
N HIS A 313 1.02 10.30 -10.13
CA HIS A 313 1.74 9.07 -10.44
C HIS A 313 0.94 7.81 -10.08
N TRP A 314 0.23 7.81 -8.94
CA TRP A 314 -0.63 6.68 -8.57
C TRP A 314 -1.80 6.53 -9.53
N ARG A 315 -2.46 7.62 -9.92
CA ARG A 315 -3.53 7.63 -10.93
C ARG A 315 -3.04 7.07 -12.26
N ASP A 316 -1.84 7.48 -12.69
CA ASP A 316 -1.22 7.00 -13.92
C ASP A 316 -0.89 5.50 -13.88
N GLU A 317 -0.34 5.01 -12.75
CA GLU A 317 -0.03 3.58 -12.58
C GLU A 317 -1.30 2.71 -12.47
N TRP A 318 -2.37 3.24 -11.86
CA TRP A 318 -3.64 2.52 -11.74
C TRP A 318 -4.41 2.48 -13.07
N GLY A 319 -4.31 3.55 -13.87
CA GLY A 319 -4.99 3.65 -15.16
C GLY A 319 -6.51 3.74 -15.06
N GLN A 320 -7.05 4.15 -13.90
CA GLN A 320 -8.50 4.31 -13.63
C GLN A 320 -8.97 5.77 -13.68
N GLY A 321 -8.22 6.64 -14.36
CA GLY A 321 -8.46 8.08 -14.40
C GLY A 321 -8.22 8.76 -13.04
N ASP A 322 -8.83 9.92 -12.85
CA ASP A 322 -8.66 10.74 -11.66
C ASP A 322 -9.54 10.25 -10.50
N PHE A 323 -9.27 9.05 -9.99
CA PHE A 323 -10.01 8.53 -8.84
C PHE A 323 -9.88 9.47 -7.62
N PRO A 324 -10.94 9.56 -6.78
CA PRO A 324 -10.94 10.30 -5.52
C PRO A 324 -9.72 10.04 -4.64
N PHE A 325 -9.06 11.12 -4.22
CA PHE A 325 -7.90 11.05 -3.33
C PHE A 325 -8.07 12.05 -2.17
N TYR A 326 -8.49 11.55 -1.01
CA TYR A 326 -8.73 12.36 0.17
C TYR A 326 -7.61 12.21 1.18
N TYR A 327 -7.17 13.30 1.80
CA TYR A 327 -6.03 13.27 2.70
C TYR A 327 -6.25 14.07 3.96
N VAL A 328 -5.49 13.72 4.99
CA VAL A 328 -5.60 14.32 6.32
C VAL A 328 -4.55 15.40 6.49
N GLN A 329 -4.98 16.61 6.87
CA GLN A 329 -4.07 17.67 7.29
C GLN A 329 -3.30 17.22 8.53
N LEU A 330 -2.05 17.62 8.73
CA LEU A 330 -1.38 17.29 9.99
C LEU A 330 -2.07 17.94 11.21
N ALA A 331 -2.21 17.17 12.29
CA ALA A 331 -2.84 17.59 13.56
C ALA A 331 -2.02 18.66 14.30
N ASP A 332 -2.57 19.28 15.35
CA ASP A 332 -1.79 20.15 16.24
C ASP A 332 -0.61 19.40 16.88
N PHE A 333 0.58 19.97 16.74
CA PHE A 333 1.84 19.41 17.21
C PHE A 333 2.91 20.50 17.20
N ARG A 334 3.88 20.39 18.13
CA ARG A 334 4.87 21.39 18.56
C ARG A 334 4.36 22.33 19.66
N ASP A 335 5.31 22.89 20.41
CA ASP A 335 5.02 23.87 21.45
C ASP A 335 4.46 25.17 20.84
N ARG A 336 3.56 25.81 21.59
CA ARG A 336 3.03 27.13 21.22
C ARG A 336 4.12 28.18 21.37
N VAL A 337 4.24 29.03 20.37
CA VAL A 337 5.08 30.23 20.38
C VAL A 337 4.20 31.46 20.55
N SER A 338 4.71 32.49 21.23
CA SER A 338 3.95 33.71 21.50
C SER A 338 3.82 34.62 20.28
N GLU A 339 4.72 34.51 19.31
CA GLU A 339 4.78 35.33 18.11
C GLU A 339 4.88 34.45 16.86
N PRO A 340 4.29 34.85 15.72
CA PRO A 340 4.46 34.15 14.45
C PRO A 340 5.95 34.04 14.05
N GLN A 341 6.37 32.85 13.62
CA GLN A 341 7.73 32.58 13.15
C GLN A 341 7.69 31.52 12.03
N GLU A 342 8.80 31.38 11.31
CA GLU A 342 8.97 30.27 10.36
C GLU A 342 8.90 28.93 11.11
N ALA A 343 8.09 28.01 10.59
CA ALA A 343 7.90 26.69 11.18
C ALA A 343 7.55 25.66 10.11
N ASP A 344 8.19 24.49 10.20
CA ASP A 344 8.06 23.37 9.26
C ASP A 344 6.64 22.79 9.24
N TRP A 345 6.00 22.71 10.40
CA TRP A 345 4.70 22.09 10.59
C TRP A 345 3.54 22.84 9.91
N PRO A 346 3.31 24.15 10.15
CA PRO A 346 2.29 24.90 9.43
C PRO A 346 2.59 25.03 7.93
N GLU A 347 3.86 25.14 7.53
CA GLU A 347 4.22 25.16 6.10
C GLU A 347 3.82 23.85 5.40
N LEU A 348 3.98 22.70 6.08
CA LEU A 348 3.55 21.42 5.53
C LEU A 348 2.02 21.33 5.41
N ARG A 349 1.26 21.84 6.40
CA ARG A 349 -0.20 21.90 6.31
C ARG A 349 -0.66 22.74 5.13
N GLU A 350 -0.01 23.87 4.90
CA GLU A 350 -0.24 24.71 3.71
C GLU A 350 0.08 23.93 2.43
N ALA A 351 1.22 23.22 2.38
CA ALA A 351 1.57 22.40 1.23
C ALA A 351 0.53 21.30 0.92
N GLN A 352 -0.07 20.71 1.96
CA GLN A 352 -1.21 19.80 1.81
C GLN A 352 -2.41 20.55 1.21
N THR A 353 -2.79 21.71 1.74
CA THR A 353 -3.92 22.51 1.21
C THR A 353 -3.73 22.91 -0.26
N MET A 354 -2.52 23.36 -0.63
CA MET A 354 -2.16 23.73 -2.02
C MET A 354 -2.28 22.57 -3.02
N THR A 355 -2.41 21.33 -2.55
CA THR A 355 -2.63 20.18 -3.44
C THR A 355 -4.03 20.22 -4.06
N MET A 356 -5.03 20.77 -3.36
CA MET A 356 -6.40 20.91 -3.90
C MET A 356 -6.47 21.83 -5.12
N ASP A 357 -5.61 22.86 -5.18
CA ASP A 357 -5.55 23.77 -6.33
C ASP A 357 -4.89 23.13 -7.56
N LYS A 358 -4.14 22.05 -7.36
CA LYS A 358 -3.35 21.39 -8.40
C LYS A 358 -4.04 20.20 -9.03
N LEU A 359 -4.90 19.51 -8.26
CA LEU A 359 -5.50 18.24 -8.68
C LEU A 359 -6.99 18.20 -8.38
N ARG A 360 -7.77 17.80 -9.39
CA ARG A 360 -9.20 17.51 -9.25
C ARG A 360 -9.44 16.22 -8.47
N HIS A 361 -10.66 16.07 -7.97
CA HIS A 361 -11.11 14.94 -7.16
C HIS A 361 -10.19 14.68 -5.96
N THR A 362 -9.79 15.77 -5.31
CA THR A 362 -9.04 15.74 -4.06
C THR A 362 -9.80 16.52 -2.99
N GLY A 363 -9.46 16.24 -1.74
CA GLY A 363 -10.09 16.89 -0.59
C GLY A 363 -9.25 16.69 0.67
N GLN A 364 -9.25 17.70 1.53
CA GLN A 364 -8.47 17.71 2.76
C GLN A 364 -9.39 17.60 3.98
N ALA A 365 -9.22 16.56 4.78
CA ALA A 365 -9.74 16.50 6.14
C ALA A 365 -8.84 17.34 7.05
N VAL A 366 -9.26 18.57 7.33
CA VAL A 366 -8.63 19.46 8.32
C VAL A 366 -8.77 18.82 9.70
N ILE A 367 -7.71 18.74 10.50
CA ILE A 367 -7.73 18.13 11.85
C ILE A 367 -6.83 18.85 12.86
N ILE A 368 -6.55 20.13 12.62
CA ILE A 368 -5.76 20.96 13.54
C ILE A 368 -6.36 21.00 14.97
N ASP A 369 -7.65 20.77 15.12
CA ASP A 369 -8.41 20.75 16.39
C ASP A 369 -8.52 19.36 17.03
N VAL A 370 -7.97 18.31 16.40
CA VAL A 370 -8.07 16.91 16.86
C VAL A 370 -6.77 16.45 17.56
N GLY A 371 -5.70 17.25 17.50
CA GLY A 371 -4.39 16.95 18.08
C GLY A 371 -4.13 17.60 19.43
N GLU A 372 -3.19 17.02 20.18
CA GLU A 372 -2.60 17.63 21.37
C GLU A 372 -1.19 18.12 20.99
N GLY A 373 -0.81 19.36 21.32
CA GLY A 373 0.44 19.97 20.82
C GLY A 373 1.75 19.21 21.10
N ARG A 374 1.76 18.20 21.98
CA ARG A 374 2.92 17.34 22.27
C ARG A 374 2.75 15.88 21.84
N ASP A 375 1.61 15.52 21.25
CA ASP A 375 1.35 14.19 20.71
C ASP A 375 1.23 14.25 19.20
N ILE A 376 2.20 13.67 18.51
CA ILE A 376 2.21 13.57 17.04
C ILE A 376 1.18 12.55 16.53
N HIS A 377 0.64 11.70 17.41
CA HIS A 377 -0.31 10.64 17.08
C HIS A 377 -1.67 10.85 17.78
N PRO A 378 -2.53 11.77 17.29
CA PRO A 378 -3.84 12.01 17.89
C PRO A 378 -4.66 10.73 17.97
N ARG A 379 -5.25 10.42 19.14
CA ARG A 379 -5.99 9.17 19.35
C ARG A 379 -7.46 9.24 18.97
N ASP A 380 -8.01 10.43 18.72
CA ASP A 380 -9.35 10.58 18.14
C ASP A 380 -9.31 10.29 16.62
N LYS A 381 -9.26 9.01 16.29
CA LYS A 381 -9.32 8.53 14.90
C LYS A 381 -10.74 8.57 14.33
N HIS A 382 -11.75 8.71 15.19
CA HIS A 382 -13.14 8.82 14.79
C HIS A 382 -13.41 10.12 14.04
N THR A 383 -13.00 11.26 14.59
CA THR A 383 -13.18 12.56 13.94
C THR A 383 -12.44 12.63 12.61
N VAL A 384 -11.22 12.08 12.55
CA VAL A 384 -10.43 11.99 11.30
C VAL A 384 -11.19 11.21 10.22
N ALA A 385 -11.65 10.00 10.55
CA ALA A 385 -12.37 9.15 9.61
C ALA A 385 -13.68 9.79 9.12
N ASN A 386 -14.46 10.39 10.02
CA ASN A 386 -15.71 11.06 9.64
C ASN A 386 -15.49 12.24 8.70
N ARG A 387 -14.40 13.00 8.86
CA ARG A 387 -14.08 14.13 7.96
C ARG A 387 -13.67 13.64 6.57
N LEU A 388 -12.97 12.52 6.46
CA LEU A 388 -12.70 11.86 5.18
C LEU A 388 -13.97 11.29 4.55
N ALA A 389 -14.84 10.63 5.34
CA ALA A 389 -16.08 10.06 4.86
C ALA A 389 -17.01 11.13 4.28
N ARG A 390 -17.12 12.31 4.91
CA ARG A 390 -17.89 13.45 4.37
C ARG A 390 -17.43 13.86 2.98
N TRP A 391 -16.11 13.88 2.72
CA TRP A 391 -15.59 14.17 1.37
C TRP A 391 -16.12 13.16 0.34
N ALA A 392 -16.01 11.86 0.64
CA ALA A 392 -16.49 10.82 -0.25
C ALA A 392 -18.03 10.88 -0.44
N LEU A 393 -18.79 10.97 0.64
CA LEU A 393 -20.26 11.05 0.64
C LEU A 393 -20.76 12.24 -0.19
N ALA A 394 -20.21 13.43 0.04
CA ALA A 394 -20.62 14.63 -0.67
C ALA A 394 -20.18 14.66 -2.14
N ARG A 395 -18.93 14.28 -2.43
CA ARG A 395 -18.37 14.47 -3.78
C ARG A 395 -18.59 13.29 -4.72
N ASP A 396 -18.64 12.07 -4.19
CA ASP A 396 -18.67 10.86 -5.01
C ASP A 396 -20.01 10.14 -4.99
N TYR A 397 -20.84 10.41 -3.99
CA TYR A 397 -22.15 9.76 -3.81
C TYR A 397 -23.32 10.75 -3.78
N GLY A 398 -23.07 12.06 -3.84
CA GLY A 398 -24.11 13.09 -3.92
C GLY A 398 -24.98 13.20 -2.67
N ILE A 399 -24.43 12.85 -1.51
CA ILE A 399 -25.13 12.90 -0.22
C ILE A 399 -24.80 14.24 0.47
N ASP A 400 -25.83 14.95 0.94
CA ASP A 400 -25.70 16.25 1.63
C ASP A 400 -25.36 16.04 3.13
N VAL A 401 -24.09 16.26 3.51
CA VAL A 401 -23.51 15.97 4.86
C VAL A 401 -22.41 16.92 5.31
#